data_AF-A0A8J5N1U4-F1
#
_entry.id   AF-A0A8J5N1U4-F1
#
_cell.length_a   1.000
_cell.length_b   1.000
_cell.length_c   1.000
_cell.angle_alpha   90.00
_cell.angle_beta   90.00
_cell.angle_gamma   90.00
#
_symmetry.space_group_name_H-M   'P 1'
#
loop_
_entity.id
_entity.type
_entity.pdbx_description
1 polymer ?
#
loop_
_entity_poly.entity_id
_entity_poly.type
_entity_poly.pdbx_seq_one_letter_code
_entity_poly.pdbx_strand_id
1 'polypeptide(L)'
;MSGQQQQQQDGGSRRSTEPRILEWDGPGPLPAIPNINYAVFMLESMAAYGDAVAVEDADTRQHWKYSELCSAVPRVSGGLAKAGVTRGEELVHVLNVSEARWAVVHPDVAPAAEAAFSLLPHGTLKKMWVLGNDSTRPCIAHLMTHDPVPPSTK
;
A
#
# COMPACT_ATOMS: atom_id res chain seq x y z
N MET A 1 42.34 -60.40 -17.84
CA MET A 1 42.30 -58.99 -17.39
C MET A 1 41.49 -58.23 -18.44
N SER A 2 40.16 -58.26 -18.43
CA SER A 2 39.21 -57.68 -17.45
C SER A 2 39.40 -56.18 -17.27
N GLY A 3 38.46 -55.39 -17.80
CA GLY A 3 38.37 -53.93 -17.72
C GLY A 3 37.56 -53.38 -18.91
N GLN A 4 36.26 -53.65 -18.99
CA GLN A 4 35.16 -52.76 -18.57
C GLN A 4 35.07 -51.42 -19.32
N GLN A 5 34.00 -51.35 -20.12
CA GLN A 5 33.24 -50.19 -20.54
C GLN A 5 33.35 -48.97 -19.61
N GLN A 6 33.55 -47.79 -20.21
CA GLN A 6 32.66 -46.67 -19.89
C GLN A 6 32.53 -45.72 -21.09
N GLN A 7 31.42 -45.88 -21.81
CA GLN A 7 30.78 -44.77 -22.52
C GLN A 7 30.42 -43.72 -21.47
N GLN A 8 30.99 -42.52 -21.57
CA GLN A 8 30.37 -41.33 -21.03
C GLN A 8 29.86 -40.51 -22.20
N GLN A 9 28.56 -40.66 -22.40
CA GLN A 9 27.70 -39.64 -22.99
C GLN A 9 27.89 -38.38 -22.14
N ASP A 10 28.35 -37.28 -22.73
CA ASP A 10 28.12 -35.97 -22.15
C ASP A 10 26.99 -35.31 -22.92
N GLY A 11 25.82 -35.43 -22.31
CA GLY A 11 24.55 -34.95 -22.79
C GLY A 11 24.57 -33.43 -22.88
N GLY A 12 23.99 -32.92 -23.96
CA GLY A 12 23.84 -31.50 -24.21
C GLY A 12 23.28 -30.78 -22.99
N SER A 13 24.06 -29.82 -22.50
CA SER A 13 23.61 -28.80 -21.56
C SER A 13 22.55 -27.95 -22.26
N ARG A 14 21.30 -28.41 -22.20
CA ARG A 14 20.12 -27.60 -22.51
C ARG A 14 20.13 -26.46 -21.51
N ARG A 15 20.57 -25.28 -21.95
CA ARG A 15 20.30 -24.02 -21.25
C ARG A 15 18.79 -23.97 -21.01
N SER A 16 18.37 -24.13 -19.76
CA SER A 16 16.99 -23.89 -19.36
C SER A 16 16.63 -22.47 -19.78
N THR A 17 15.69 -22.35 -20.72
CA THR A 17 15.05 -21.11 -21.18
C THR A 17 13.90 -20.68 -20.27
N GLU A 18 13.75 -21.33 -19.11
CA GLU A 18 12.70 -20.96 -18.17
C GLU A 18 13.11 -19.67 -17.46
N PRO A 19 12.22 -18.66 -17.42
CA PRO A 19 12.46 -17.44 -16.67
C PRO A 19 12.70 -17.81 -15.20
N ARG A 20 13.84 -17.38 -14.66
CA ARG A 20 14.17 -17.57 -13.25
C ARG A 20 13.71 -16.33 -12.48
N ILE A 21 12.96 -16.55 -11.41
CA ILE A 21 12.64 -15.50 -10.44
C ILE A 21 13.93 -15.19 -9.69
N LEU A 22 14.36 -13.93 -9.73
CA LEU A 22 15.45 -13.45 -8.91
C LEU A 22 14.86 -13.00 -7.57
N GLU A 23 15.09 -13.78 -6.53
CA GLU A 23 14.79 -13.40 -5.15
C GLU A 23 16.00 -12.60 -4.62
N TRP A 24 15.78 -11.34 -4.28
CA TRP A 24 16.78 -10.47 -3.66
C TRP A 24 16.26 -10.00 -2.30
N ASP A 25 16.88 -10.48 -1.23
CA ASP A 25 16.44 -10.23 0.16
C ASP A 25 16.93 -8.88 0.72
N GLY A 26 17.53 -8.01 -0.11
CA GLY A 26 18.09 -6.75 0.34
C GLY A 26 19.30 -6.91 1.29
N PRO A 27 19.90 -5.80 1.77
CA PRO A 27 21.14 -5.83 2.55
C PRO A 27 20.97 -6.16 4.05
N GLY A 28 19.84 -6.71 4.49
CA GLY A 28 19.64 -7.02 5.92
C GLY A 28 18.31 -7.71 6.21
N PRO A 29 18.13 -8.24 7.44
CA PRO A 29 16.88 -8.86 7.82
C PRO A 29 15.74 -7.83 7.74
N LEU A 30 14.64 -8.22 7.08
CA LEU A 30 13.43 -7.41 7.06
C LEU A 30 12.92 -7.22 8.50
N PRO A 31 12.43 -6.02 8.85
CA PRO A 31 11.80 -5.81 10.15
C PRO A 31 10.57 -6.72 10.28
N ALA A 32 10.33 -7.22 11.48
CA ALA A 32 9.14 -8.00 11.75
C ALA A 32 7.89 -7.16 11.46
N ILE A 33 6.99 -7.67 10.61
CA ILE A 33 5.72 -7.02 10.32
C ILE A 33 4.73 -7.48 11.40
N PRO A 34 4.29 -6.59 12.31
CA PRO A 34 3.40 -6.98 13.38
C PRO A 34 2.01 -7.33 12.82
N ASN A 35 1.41 -8.41 13.33
CA ASN A 35 0.06 -8.83 12.96
C ASN A 35 -1.00 -8.04 13.74
N ILE A 36 -1.04 -6.72 13.51
CA ILE A 36 -1.99 -5.79 14.12
C ILE A 36 -2.59 -4.89 13.05
N ASN A 37 -3.72 -4.25 13.38
CA ASN A 37 -4.34 -3.27 12.49
C ASN A 37 -3.37 -2.09 12.24
N TYR A 38 -3.24 -1.65 10.99
CA TYR A 38 -2.33 -0.57 10.61
C TYR A 38 -2.56 0.73 11.40
N ALA A 39 -3.81 1.12 11.69
CA ALA A 39 -4.11 2.29 12.48
C ALA A 39 -3.64 2.13 13.94
N VAL A 40 -3.76 0.92 14.51
CA VAL A 40 -3.25 0.61 15.84
C VAL A 40 -1.72 0.70 15.84
N PHE A 41 -1.06 0.06 14.86
CA PHE A 41 0.39 0.15 14.67
C PHE A 41 0.87 1.61 14.57
N MET A 42 0.18 2.41 13.75
CA MET A 42 0.50 3.82 13.56
C MET A 42 0.33 4.61 14.86
N LEU A 43 -0.77 4.45 15.60
CA LEU A 43 -0.99 5.16 16.86
C LEU A 43 0.06 4.79 17.92
N GLU A 44 0.41 3.51 18.04
CA GLU A 44 1.45 3.04 18.95
C GLU A 44 2.82 3.60 18.55
N SER A 45 3.14 3.57 17.25
CA SER A 45 4.38 4.14 16.72
C SER A 45 4.45 5.64 16.93
N MET A 46 3.37 6.37 16.64
CA MET A 46 3.24 7.82 16.83
C MET A 46 3.41 8.22 18.30
N ALA A 47 2.86 7.43 19.23
CA ALA A 47 3.01 7.69 20.66
C ALA A 47 4.48 7.71 21.11
N ALA A 48 5.36 6.93 20.47
CA ALA A 48 6.79 6.92 20.77
C ALA A 48 7.51 8.23 20.41
N TYR A 49 6.95 9.03 19.50
CA TYR A 49 7.53 10.31 19.08
C TYR A 49 7.05 11.51 19.91
N GLY A 50 6.03 11.33 20.76
CA GLY A 50 5.61 12.31 21.76
C GLY A 50 5.38 13.71 21.20
N ASP A 51 6.21 14.66 21.64
CA ASP A 51 6.07 16.08 21.29
C ASP A 51 6.81 16.51 20.01
N ALA A 52 7.36 15.56 19.25
CA ALA A 52 7.91 15.87 17.94
C ALA A 52 6.80 16.35 16.99
N VAL A 53 7.14 17.28 16.09
CA VAL A 53 6.23 17.76 15.05
C VAL A 53 5.94 16.61 14.08
N ALA A 54 4.65 16.32 13.90
CA ALA A 54 4.16 15.27 13.00
C ALA A 54 3.72 15.84 11.65
N VAL A 55 2.98 16.94 11.69
CA VAL A 55 2.41 17.60 10.51
C VAL A 55 2.65 19.09 10.63
N GLU A 56 3.04 19.71 9.53
CA GLU A 56 3.12 21.16 9.37
C GLU A 56 2.27 21.56 8.17
N ASP A 57 1.33 22.46 8.38
CA ASP A 57 0.60 23.14 7.32
C ASP A 57 1.53 24.15 6.66
N ALA A 58 1.78 23.97 5.36
CA ALA A 58 2.71 24.79 4.61
C ALA A 58 2.24 26.25 4.47
N ASP A 59 0.93 26.49 4.41
CA ASP A 59 0.34 27.79 4.16
C ASP A 59 0.23 28.60 5.45
N THR A 60 -0.27 27.97 6.51
CA THR A 60 -0.49 28.64 7.80
C THR A 60 0.71 28.56 8.74
N ARG A 61 1.70 27.69 8.43
CA ARG A 61 2.83 27.35 9.29
C ARG A 61 2.40 26.74 10.63
N GLN A 62 1.13 26.35 10.74
CA GLN A 62 0.63 25.65 11.90
C GLN A 62 1.25 24.25 11.96
N HIS A 63 1.66 23.81 13.14
CA HIS A 63 2.18 22.47 13.34
C HIS A 63 1.36 21.73 14.38
N TRP A 64 1.28 20.42 14.20
CA TRP A 64 0.69 19.49 15.15
C TRP A 64 1.72 18.44 15.54
N LYS A 65 1.81 18.19 16.84
CA LYS A 65 2.68 17.17 17.42
C LYS A 65 2.04 15.79 17.33
N TYR A 66 2.86 14.75 17.38
CA TYR A 66 2.36 13.37 17.45
C TYR A 66 1.41 13.17 18.65
N SER A 67 1.75 13.71 19.81
CA SER A 67 0.94 13.66 21.04
C SER A 67 -0.45 14.30 20.87
N GLU A 68 -0.52 15.42 20.15
CA GLU A 68 -1.77 16.14 19.87
C GLU A 68 -2.67 15.35 18.90
N LEU A 69 -2.08 14.77 17.86
CA LEU A 69 -2.79 13.92 16.91
C LEU A 69 -3.32 12.64 17.58
N CYS A 70 -2.48 11.92 18.34
CA CYS A 70 -2.90 10.73 19.09
C CYS A 70 -4.05 11.04 20.05
N SER A 71 -4.00 12.18 20.73
CA SER A 71 -5.05 12.63 21.66
C SER A 71 -6.33 13.12 20.94
N ALA A 72 -6.24 13.46 19.66
CA ALA A 72 -7.38 13.87 18.85
C ALA A 72 -8.16 12.67 18.32
N VAL A 73 -7.51 11.55 18.00
CA VAL A 73 -8.15 10.40 17.34
C VAL A 73 -9.40 9.88 18.06
N PRO A 74 -9.42 9.63 19.39
CA PRO A 74 -10.63 9.17 20.07
C PRO A 74 -11.77 10.21 20.04
N ARG A 75 -11.42 11.51 20.11
CA ARG A 75 -12.40 12.61 20.08
C ARG A 75 -13.04 12.75 18.71
N VAL A 76 -12.22 12.67 17.65
CA VAL A 76 -12.70 12.70 16.26
C VAL A 76 -13.55 11.47 15.98
N SER A 77 -13.07 10.28 16.33
CA SER A 77 -13.81 9.02 16.17
C SER A 77 -15.17 9.06 16.87
N GLY A 78 -15.21 9.52 18.13
CA GLY A 78 -16.46 9.67 18.88
C GLY A 78 -17.39 10.74 18.29
N GLY A 79 -16.84 11.84 17.78
CA GLY A 79 -17.60 12.89 17.09
C GLY A 79 -18.25 12.39 15.81
N LEU A 80 -17.49 11.65 14.99
CA LEU A 80 -17.97 11.01 13.76
C LEU A 80 -19.07 9.99 14.06
N ALA A 81 -18.87 9.13 15.06
CA ALA A 81 -19.87 8.16 15.48
C ALA A 81 -21.17 8.83 15.97
N LYS A 82 -21.06 9.91 16.76
CA LYS A 82 -22.22 10.69 17.22
C LYS A 82 -22.95 11.39 16.07
N ALA A 83 -22.22 11.81 15.04
CA ALA A 83 -22.79 12.38 13.82
C ALA A 83 -23.41 11.34 12.88
N GLY A 84 -23.35 10.05 13.22
CA GLY A 84 -23.89 8.96 12.41
C GLY A 84 -23.00 8.55 11.24
N VAL A 85 -21.75 9.01 11.19
CA VAL A 85 -20.81 8.71 10.10
C VAL A 85 -20.51 7.21 10.09
N THR A 86 -20.83 6.60 8.96
CA THR A 86 -20.53 5.20 8.65
C THR A 86 -19.15 5.07 7.98
N ARG A 87 -18.59 3.85 7.93
CA ARG A 87 -17.31 3.58 7.25
C ARG A 87 -17.26 4.06 5.80
N GLY A 88 -18.40 4.06 5.10
CA GLY A 88 -18.47 4.54 3.71
C GLY A 88 -18.35 6.06 3.61
N GLU A 89 -19.01 6.79 4.51
CA GLU A 89 -19.00 8.26 4.52
C GLU A 89 -17.66 8.83 4.97
N GLU A 90 -16.95 8.16 5.87
CA GLU A 90 -15.59 8.53 6.28
C GLU A 90 -14.64 8.54 5.07
N LEU A 91 -14.72 7.50 4.23
CA LEU A 91 -13.91 7.39 3.01
C LEU A 91 -14.26 8.50 1.99
N VAL A 92 -15.55 8.81 1.82
CA VAL A 92 -16.01 9.93 0.98
C VAL A 92 -15.43 11.26 1.46
N HIS A 93 -15.45 11.50 2.77
CA HIS A 93 -14.93 12.72 3.36
C HIS A 93 -13.43 12.89 3.12
N VAL A 94 -12.64 11.85 3.42
CA VAL A 94 -11.17 11.87 3.22
C VAL A 94 -10.81 12.15 1.77
N LEU A 95 -11.51 11.55 0.81
CA LEU A 95 -11.22 11.72 -0.61
C LEU A 95 -11.60 13.11 -1.14
N ASN A 96 -12.69 13.68 -0.65
CA ASN A 96 -13.09 15.04 -1.03
C ASN A 96 -12.10 16.09 -0.49
N VAL A 97 -11.67 15.96 0.78
CA VAL A 97 -10.79 16.97 1.41
C VAL A 97 -9.34 16.88 0.92
N SER A 98 -8.88 15.67 0.55
CA SER A 98 -7.53 15.48 0.01
C SER A 98 -7.38 15.84 -1.47
N GLU A 99 -8.48 16.19 -2.16
CA GLU A 99 -8.53 16.33 -3.62
C GLU A 99 -7.96 15.10 -4.37
N ALA A 100 -8.02 13.93 -3.74
CA ALA A 100 -7.40 12.73 -4.25
C ALA A 100 -8.08 12.27 -5.54
N ARG A 101 -7.30 12.27 -6.64
CA ARG A 101 -7.78 11.82 -7.95
C ARG A 101 -7.62 10.32 -8.17
N TRP A 102 -6.91 9.64 -7.28
CA TRP A 102 -6.66 8.21 -7.34
C TRP A 102 -6.72 7.62 -5.92
N ALA A 103 -7.20 6.40 -5.80
CA ALA A 103 -7.20 5.66 -4.53
C ALA A 103 -6.60 4.27 -4.72
N VAL A 104 -5.90 3.80 -3.69
CA VAL A 104 -5.41 2.43 -3.58
C VAL A 104 -6.07 1.81 -2.36
N VAL A 105 -6.76 0.68 -2.52
CA VAL A 105 -7.58 0.06 -1.46
C VAL A 105 -7.21 -1.41 -1.25
N HIS A 106 -7.41 -1.92 -0.04
CA HIS A 106 -7.26 -3.35 0.25
C HIS A 106 -8.44 -4.16 -0.34
N PRO A 107 -8.23 -5.40 -0.84
CA PRO A 107 -9.30 -6.23 -1.41
C PRO A 107 -10.53 -6.36 -0.51
N ASP A 108 -10.31 -6.62 0.79
CA ASP A 108 -11.39 -6.83 1.76
C ASP A 108 -12.31 -5.63 1.97
N VAL A 109 -11.82 -4.42 1.64
CA VAL A 109 -12.61 -3.19 1.74
C VAL A 109 -13.03 -2.65 0.37
N ALA A 110 -12.62 -3.29 -0.73
CA ALA A 110 -12.91 -2.82 -2.08
C ALA A 110 -14.42 -2.67 -2.35
N PRO A 111 -15.32 -3.59 -1.95
CA PRO A 111 -16.75 -3.40 -2.15
C PRO A 111 -17.32 -2.20 -1.39
N ALA A 112 -16.87 -1.99 -0.15
CA ALA A 112 -17.29 -0.84 0.66
C ALA A 112 -16.73 0.47 0.10
N ALA A 113 -15.51 0.45 -0.44
CA ALA A 113 -14.90 1.58 -1.11
C ALA A 113 -15.62 1.94 -2.41
N GLU A 114 -15.99 0.95 -3.24
CA GLU A 114 -16.79 1.16 -4.45
C GLU A 114 -18.15 1.80 -4.13
N ALA A 115 -18.84 1.28 -3.11
CA ALA A 115 -20.10 1.85 -2.64
C ALA A 115 -19.94 3.30 -2.18
N ALA A 116 -18.90 3.59 -1.39
CA ALA A 116 -18.56 4.94 -0.97
C ALA A 116 -18.23 5.85 -2.17
N PHE A 117 -17.50 5.36 -3.17
CA PHE A 117 -17.07 6.17 -4.31
C PHE A 117 -18.24 6.57 -5.21
N SER A 118 -19.30 5.75 -5.25
CA SER A 118 -20.54 6.10 -5.94
C SER A 118 -21.24 7.34 -5.38
N LEU A 119 -20.91 7.73 -4.15
CA LEU A 119 -21.45 8.92 -3.48
C LEU A 119 -20.61 10.18 -3.75
N LEU A 120 -19.43 10.05 -4.37
CA LEU A 120 -18.58 11.19 -4.69
C LEU A 120 -19.12 11.96 -5.91
N PRO A 121 -18.94 13.28 -5.97
CA PRO A 121 -19.20 14.04 -7.19
C PRO A 121 -18.48 13.45 -8.41
N HIS A 122 -19.13 13.52 -9.58
CA HIS A 122 -18.51 13.05 -10.82
C HIS A 122 -17.15 13.74 -11.06
N GLY A 123 -16.12 12.93 -11.27
CA GLY A 123 -14.77 13.41 -11.58
C GLY A 123 -13.88 13.69 -10.37
N THR A 124 -14.36 13.52 -9.14
CA THR A 124 -13.52 13.58 -7.93
C THR A 124 -12.41 12.52 -8.01
N LEU A 125 -12.79 11.25 -8.14
CA LEU A 125 -11.85 10.15 -8.27
C LEU A 125 -11.82 9.64 -9.72
N LYS A 126 -10.65 9.63 -10.33
CA LYS A 126 -10.46 9.16 -11.72
C LYS A 126 -10.28 7.65 -11.80
N LYS A 127 -9.61 7.05 -10.81
CA LYS A 127 -9.32 5.61 -10.82
C LYS A 127 -9.05 5.06 -9.43
N MET A 128 -9.63 3.89 -9.15
CA MET A 128 -9.33 3.08 -7.98
C MET A 128 -8.46 1.89 -8.39
N TRP A 129 -7.50 1.55 -7.54
CA TRP A 129 -6.68 0.36 -7.66
C TRP A 129 -6.78 -0.49 -6.40
N VAL A 130 -6.78 -1.81 -6.56
CA VAL A 130 -6.80 -2.76 -5.46
C VAL A 130 -5.39 -3.32 -5.22
N LEU A 131 -4.98 -3.39 -3.96
CA LEU A 131 -3.71 -4.01 -3.57
C LEU A 131 -3.74 -5.52 -3.82
N GLY A 132 -2.62 -6.08 -4.25
CA GLY A 132 -2.48 -7.51 -4.50
C GLY A 132 -2.93 -7.90 -5.91
N ASN A 133 -3.38 -9.16 -6.04
CA ASN A 133 -3.68 -9.77 -7.34
C ASN A 133 -5.18 -10.13 -7.43
N ASP A 134 -6.01 -9.11 -7.61
CA ASP A 134 -7.44 -9.26 -7.88
C ASP A 134 -7.65 -9.34 -9.41
N SER A 135 -8.24 -10.44 -9.89
CA SER A 135 -8.52 -10.66 -11.32
C SER A 135 -9.78 -9.94 -11.82
N THR A 136 -10.61 -9.46 -10.89
CA THR A 136 -11.92 -8.84 -11.18
C THR A 136 -11.87 -7.32 -11.13
N ARG A 137 -10.81 -6.74 -10.53
CA ARG A 137 -10.65 -5.30 -10.33
C ARG A 137 -9.32 -4.81 -10.87
N PRO A 138 -9.17 -3.51 -11.17
CA PRO A 138 -7.87 -2.93 -11.50
C PRO A 138 -6.92 -3.11 -10.32
N CYS A 139 -5.96 -4.04 -10.43
CA CYS A 139 -5.02 -4.32 -9.35
C CYS A 139 -3.68 -3.57 -9.56
N ILE A 140 -3.00 -3.24 -8.46
CA ILE A 140 -1.70 -2.55 -8.53
C ILE A 140 -0.62 -3.44 -9.14
N ALA A 141 -0.75 -4.77 -9.05
CA ALA A 141 0.21 -5.69 -9.67
C ALA A 141 0.31 -5.47 -11.19
N HIS A 142 -0.78 -5.11 -11.87
CA HIS A 142 -0.76 -4.74 -13.29
C HIS A 142 0.01 -3.44 -13.57
N LEU A 143 0.07 -2.50 -12.61
CA LEU A 143 0.90 -1.30 -12.76
C LEU A 143 2.37 -1.63 -12.63
N MET A 144 2.71 -2.57 -11.76
CA MET A 144 4.09 -3.00 -11.49
C MET A 144 4.69 -3.85 -12.62
N THR A 145 3.88 -4.32 -13.57
CA THR A 145 4.35 -5.00 -14.79
C THR A 145 4.76 -4.05 -15.91
N HIS A 146 4.54 -2.75 -15.76
CA HIS A 146 5.03 -1.77 -16.73
C HIS A 146 6.52 -1.51 -16.52
N ASP A 147 7.29 -1.54 -17.62
CA ASP A 147 8.71 -1.20 -17.59
C ASP A 147 8.90 0.22 -17.02
N PRO A 148 9.89 0.43 -16.13
CA PRO A 148 10.20 1.76 -15.64
C PRO A 148 10.54 2.67 -16.81
N VAL A 149 9.83 3.80 -16.93
CA VAL A 149 10.16 4.83 -17.93
C VAL A 149 11.55 5.37 -17.57
N PRO A 150 12.56 5.22 -18.43
CA PRO A 150 13.88 5.75 -18.14
C PRO A 150 13.79 7.27 -17.96
N PRO A 151 14.50 7.85 -16.98
CA PRO A 151 14.44 9.28 -16.72
C PRO A 151 14.82 10.04 -17.99
N SER A 152 13.95 10.94 -18.46
CA SER A 152 14.27 11.78 -19.61
C SER A 152 15.37 12.77 -19.19
N THR A 153 16.58 12.58 -19.66
CA THR A 153 17.61 13.61 -19.61
C THR A 153 17.16 14.77 -20.49
N LYS A 154 16.75 15.88 -19.86
CA LYS A 154 16.75 17.20 -20.50
C LYS A 154 18.09 17.88 -20.23
#